data_AF-A0A4R2IAZ2-F1
#
_entry.id   AF-A0A4R2IAZ2-F1
#
_cell.length_a   1.000
_cell.length_b   1.000
_cell.length_c   1.000
_cell.angle_alpha   90.00
_cell.angle_beta   90.00
_cell.angle_gamma   90.00
#
_symmetry.space_group_name_H-M   'P 1'
#
loop_
_entity.id
_entity.type
_entity.pdbx_description
1 polymer ?
#
loop_
_entity_poly.entity_id
_entity_poly.type
_entity_poly.pdbx_seq_one_letter_code
_entity_poly.pdbx_strand_id
1 'polypeptide(L)'
;MPAPTPRSDPPRIPKADVTAKTHPFRQAQFLVSANRLAQLPADSGAEVAFAGRSNAGKSSALNAICDQQGLARTSKTPGRTQLLNVFPVGDPARRLVDLPGYGYAKVPEAMRLHWRGVIDEYLRTRASLKGLVLVMDSRHPLKEFDRHMLEFGAASGRACHCLLTKADKLSRSEGLRTLAAVRKELAAFAPDATAQLFSSLARTGLDEARARVAHWLGIGAAPADGGSGARTA
;
A
#
# COMPACT_ATOMS: atom_id res chain seq x y z
N MET A 1 0.20 3.34 38.67
CA MET A 1 0.60 2.74 37.37
C MET A 1 -0.63 2.10 36.76
N PRO A 2 -1.11 2.52 35.58
CA PRO A 2 -2.28 1.87 34.98
C PRO A 2 -1.83 0.57 34.29
N ALA A 3 -2.64 -0.49 34.48
CA ALA A 3 -2.44 -1.81 33.91
C ALA A 3 -2.57 -1.80 32.37
N PRO A 4 -1.85 -2.69 31.65
CA PRO A 4 -2.00 -2.82 30.20
C PRO A 4 -3.39 -3.35 29.86
N THR A 5 -4.10 -2.66 28.96
CA THR A 5 -5.38 -3.07 28.40
C THR A 5 -5.23 -4.40 27.63
N PRO A 6 -6.24 -5.30 27.69
CA PRO A 6 -6.21 -6.55 26.95
C PRO A 6 -6.23 -6.28 25.44
N ARG A 7 -5.33 -6.97 24.72
CA ARG A 7 -5.12 -6.84 23.27
C ARG A 7 -6.27 -7.49 22.52
N SER A 8 -6.96 -6.73 21.67
CA SER A 8 -7.93 -7.23 20.71
C SER A 8 -7.20 -7.92 19.55
N ASP A 9 -7.69 -9.09 19.11
CA ASP A 9 -7.23 -9.74 17.89
C ASP A 9 -7.29 -8.78 16.68
N PRO A 10 -6.34 -8.87 15.73
CA PRO A 10 -6.46 -8.13 14.48
C PRO A 10 -7.79 -8.52 13.80
N PRO A 11 -8.58 -7.55 13.32
CA PRO A 11 -9.90 -7.84 12.78
C PRO A 11 -9.80 -8.85 11.62
N ARG A 12 -10.54 -9.95 11.75
CA ARG A 12 -10.76 -10.89 10.63
C ARG A 12 -11.38 -10.10 9.49
N ILE A 13 -10.66 -10.00 8.37
CA ILE A 13 -11.18 -9.41 7.14
C ILE A 13 -12.41 -10.26 6.73
N PRO A 14 -13.62 -9.67 6.68
CA PRO A 14 -14.77 -10.41 6.19
C PRO A 14 -14.51 -10.85 4.75
N LYS A 15 -14.83 -12.12 4.45
CA LYS A 15 -14.81 -12.59 3.06
C LYS A 15 -15.81 -11.73 2.29
N ALA A 16 -15.31 -10.89 1.40
CA ALA A 16 -16.16 -10.09 0.54
C ALA A 16 -17.00 -11.05 -0.31
N ASP A 17 -18.33 -10.97 -0.19
CA ASP A 17 -19.23 -11.51 -1.20
C ASP A 17 -19.06 -10.69 -2.47
N VAL A 18 -18.12 -11.12 -3.32
CA VAL A 18 -17.89 -10.53 -4.64
C VAL A 18 -18.91 -11.13 -5.61
N THR A 19 -20.20 -10.88 -5.37
CA THR A 19 -21.24 -11.15 -6.35
C THR A 19 -21.26 -10.02 -7.38
N ALA A 20 -20.72 -10.29 -8.57
CA ALA A 20 -20.96 -9.62 -9.86
C ALA A 20 -21.24 -8.09 -9.84
N LYS A 21 -20.46 -7.29 -9.11
CA LYS A 21 -20.48 -5.81 -9.14
C LYS A 21 -19.11 -5.30 -9.57
N THR A 22 -19.12 -4.37 -10.52
CA THR A 22 -17.98 -3.70 -11.17
C THR A 22 -16.70 -3.67 -10.35
N HIS A 23 -15.61 -4.22 -10.88
CA HIS A 23 -14.29 -4.15 -10.27
C HIS A 23 -13.89 -2.68 -10.05
N PRO A 24 -13.88 -2.18 -8.80
CA PRO A 24 -13.87 -0.73 -8.54
C PRO A 24 -12.54 -0.09 -8.96
N PHE A 25 -11.44 -0.85 -8.91
CA PHE A 25 -10.12 -0.34 -9.28
C PHE A 25 -9.92 -0.17 -10.79
N ARG A 26 -10.78 -0.75 -11.64
CA ARG A 26 -10.76 -0.47 -13.09
C ARG A 26 -11.12 0.97 -13.43
N GLN A 27 -11.65 1.73 -12.49
CA GLN A 27 -11.94 3.15 -12.64
C GLN A 27 -10.76 4.05 -12.24
N ALA A 28 -9.61 3.45 -11.87
CA ALA A 28 -8.43 4.22 -11.51
C ALA A 28 -7.94 5.05 -12.70
N GLN A 29 -7.60 6.32 -12.46
CA GLN A 29 -7.09 7.23 -13.49
C GLN A 29 -5.88 7.98 -12.96
N PHE A 30 -4.94 8.35 -13.82
CA PHE A 30 -3.83 9.22 -13.42
C PHE A 30 -4.34 10.65 -13.19
N LEU A 31 -3.99 11.24 -12.05
CA LEU A 31 -4.34 12.62 -11.71
C LEU A 31 -3.14 13.55 -11.77
N VAL A 32 -2.11 13.30 -10.96
CA VAL A 32 -0.96 14.20 -10.83
C VAL A 32 0.30 13.45 -10.43
N SER A 33 1.44 13.97 -10.89
CA SER A 33 2.77 13.62 -10.38
C SER A 33 3.31 14.78 -9.55
N ALA A 34 3.67 14.52 -8.29
CA ALA A 34 4.13 15.52 -7.34
C ALA A 34 5.57 15.22 -6.90
N ASN A 35 6.40 16.26 -6.85
CA ASN A 35 7.75 16.21 -6.27
C ASN A 35 7.75 16.58 -4.77
N ARG A 36 6.71 17.29 -4.31
CA ARG A 36 6.53 17.75 -2.93
C ARG A 36 5.08 17.54 -2.49
N LEU A 37 4.84 17.40 -1.19
CA LEU A 37 3.49 17.18 -0.65
C LEU A 37 2.52 18.31 -0.99
N ALA A 38 2.99 19.56 -1.07
CA ALA A 38 2.16 20.71 -1.43
C ALA A 38 1.54 20.64 -2.84
N GLN A 39 2.04 19.75 -3.71
CA GLN A 39 1.49 19.51 -5.04
C GLN A 39 0.47 18.36 -5.06
N LEU A 40 0.28 17.67 -3.94
CA LEU A 40 -0.75 16.64 -3.80
C LEU A 40 -2.14 17.30 -3.70
N PRO A 41 -3.20 16.57 -4.07
CA PRO A 41 -4.56 17.00 -3.80
C PRO A 41 -4.79 17.30 -2.30
N ALA A 42 -5.91 17.95 -1.99
CA ALA A 42 -6.32 18.21 -0.61
C ALA A 42 -6.20 16.96 0.27
N ASP A 43 -5.71 17.13 1.49
CA ASP A 43 -5.51 16.05 2.48
C ASP A 43 -6.85 15.64 3.11
N SER A 44 -7.73 15.10 2.29
CA SER A 44 -9.09 14.70 2.67
C SER A 44 -9.48 13.38 2.00
N GLY A 45 -10.34 12.60 2.66
CA GLY A 45 -10.77 11.29 2.18
C GLY A 45 -9.83 10.17 2.59
N ALA A 46 -9.60 9.21 1.68
CA ALA A 46 -8.82 8.01 1.93
C ALA A 46 -7.77 7.76 0.84
N GLU A 47 -6.54 7.51 1.28
CA GLU A 47 -5.40 7.21 0.44
C GLU A 47 -4.75 5.89 0.86
N VAL A 48 -4.39 5.07 -0.12
CA VAL A 48 -3.52 3.90 0.07
C VAL A 48 -2.23 4.13 -0.69
N ALA A 49 -1.12 4.17 0.04
CA ALA A 49 0.19 4.37 -0.54
C ALA A 49 0.87 3.05 -0.88
N PHE A 50 1.59 3.02 -1.99
CA PHE A 50 2.44 1.91 -2.41
C PHE A 50 3.88 2.39 -2.36
N ALA A 51 4.69 1.76 -1.53
CA ALA A 51 6.13 1.97 -1.48
C ALA A 51 6.84 0.65 -1.73
N GLY A 52 8.08 0.73 -2.21
CA GLY A 52 8.87 -0.45 -2.49
C GLY A 52 10.17 -0.08 -3.18
N ARG A 53 11.14 -0.99 -3.12
CA ARG A 53 12.42 -0.79 -3.80
C ARG A 53 12.22 -0.63 -5.31
N SER A 54 13.11 0.12 -5.95
CA SER A 54 13.18 0.16 -7.41
C SER A 54 13.27 -1.27 -7.97
N ASN A 55 12.46 -1.58 -8.98
CA ASN A 55 12.31 -2.92 -9.57
C ASN A 55 11.74 -4.03 -8.65
N ALA A 56 11.18 -3.69 -7.47
CA ALA A 56 10.42 -4.65 -6.67
C ALA A 56 9.09 -5.05 -7.34
N GLY A 57 8.64 -4.33 -8.37
CA GLY A 57 7.40 -4.64 -9.09
C GLY A 57 6.19 -3.82 -8.63
N LYS A 58 6.40 -2.69 -7.97
CA LYS A 58 5.35 -1.77 -7.50
C LYS A 58 4.37 -1.34 -8.59
N SER A 59 4.87 -0.79 -9.70
CA SER A 59 4.01 -0.38 -10.82
C SER A 59 3.30 -1.57 -11.48
N SER A 60 3.94 -2.75 -11.51
CA SER A 60 3.29 -3.98 -12.00
C SER A 60 2.19 -4.46 -11.05
N ALA A 61 2.37 -4.30 -9.74
CA ALA A 61 1.36 -4.60 -8.74
C ALA A 61 0.16 -3.65 -8.85
N LEU A 62 0.42 -2.34 -8.97
CA LEU A 62 -0.63 -1.33 -9.21
C LEU A 62 -1.46 -1.63 -10.45
N ASN A 63 -0.80 -1.89 -11.59
CA ASN A 63 -1.46 -2.24 -12.84
C ASN A 63 -2.30 -3.52 -12.72
N ALA A 64 -1.79 -4.55 -12.03
CA ALA A 64 -2.53 -5.79 -11.80
C ALA A 64 -3.74 -5.59 -10.88
N ILE A 65 -3.57 -4.84 -9.78
CA ILE A 65 -4.65 -4.53 -8.83
C ILE A 65 -5.76 -3.78 -9.53
N CYS A 66 -5.41 -2.75 -10.33
CA CYS A 66 -6.37 -1.95 -11.10
C CYS A 66 -6.90 -2.66 -12.34
N ASP A 67 -6.31 -3.79 -12.72
CA ASP A 67 -6.64 -4.51 -13.96
C ASP A 67 -6.50 -3.62 -15.21
N GLN A 68 -5.49 -2.74 -15.20
CA GLN A 68 -5.20 -1.79 -16.27
C GLN A 68 -3.74 -1.88 -16.70
N GLN A 69 -3.49 -1.89 -18.01
CA GLN A 69 -2.15 -1.81 -18.55
C GLN A 69 -1.72 -0.34 -18.67
N GLY A 70 -0.56 0.01 -18.12
CA GLY A 70 0.06 1.32 -18.35
C GLY A 70 -0.39 2.45 -17.41
N LEU A 71 -1.34 2.22 -16.49
CA LEU A 71 -1.75 3.19 -15.47
C LEU A 71 -0.53 3.72 -14.69
N ALA A 72 0.20 2.80 -14.07
CA ALA A 72 1.52 3.06 -13.53
C ALA A 72 2.58 2.66 -14.57
N ARG A 73 3.44 3.62 -14.92
CA ARG A 73 4.51 3.45 -15.91
C ARG A 73 5.55 2.42 -15.46
N THR A 74 5.40 1.16 -15.86
CA THR A 74 6.41 0.11 -15.62
C THR A 74 7.66 0.36 -16.45
N SER A 75 8.84 0.37 -15.81
CA SER A 75 10.14 0.49 -16.46
C SER A 75 11.09 -0.56 -15.90
N LYS A 76 11.90 -1.18 -16.77
CA LYS A 76 13.04 -2.00 -16.34
C LYS A 76 14.22 -1.12 -15.90
N THR A 77 14.29 0.10 -16.43
CA THR A 77 15.29 1.12 -16.04
C THR A 77 14.97 1.61 -14.64
N PRO A 78 15.83 1.31 -13.64
CA PRO A 78 15.60 1.73 -12.26
C PRO A 78 15.67 3.26 -12.13
N GLY A 79 14.90 3.85 -11.21
CA GLY A 79 14.93 5.29 -10.94
C GLY A 79 14.03 6.15 -11.84
N ARG A 80 13.13 5.53 -12.62
CA ARG A 80 12.19 6.26 -13.48
C ARG A 80 11.02 6.91 -12.73
N THR A 81 10.56 6.30 -11.63
CA THR A 81 9.52 6.89 -10.77
C THR A 81 10.19 7.74 -9.70
N GLN A 82 10.35 9.03 -10.00
CA GLN A 82 11.00 10.01 -9.12
C GLN A 82 9.99 10.88 -8.37
N LEU A 83 8.72 10.80 -8.75
CA LEU A 83 7.61 11.60 -8.27
C LEU A 83 6.58 10.69 -7.61
N LEU A 84 5.81 11.26 -6.69
CA LEU A 84 4.60 10.65 -6.15
C LEU A 84 3.55 10.71 -7.25
N ASN A 85 2.95 9.58 -7.61
CA ASN A 85 1.85 9.57 -8.58
C ASN A 85 0.54 9.28 -7.88
N VAL A 86 -0.47 10.08 -8.16
CA VAL A 86 -1.78 9.97 -7.53
C VAL A 86 -2.78 9.43 -8.53
N PHE A 87 -3.52 8.41 -8.11
CA PHE A 87 -4.53 7.74 -8.92
C PHE A 87 -5.88 7.67 -8.18
N PRO A 88 -6.81 8.62 -8.39
CA PRO A 88 -8.18 8.49 -7.90
C PRO A 88 -8.86 7.23 -8.44
N VAL A 89 -9.76 6.63 -7.65
CA VAL A 89 -10.44 5.38 -7.97
C VAL A 89 -11.95 5.57 -7.86
N GLY A 90 -12.61 5.88 -8.98
CA GLY A 90 -14.06 6.10 -9.10
C GLY A 90 -14.59 7.35 -8.38
N ASP A 91 -13.99 7.73 -7.25
CA ASP A 91 -14.27 8.91 -6.43
C ASP A 91 -12.96 9.67 -6.18
N PRO A 92 -12.89 10.99 -6.45
CA PRO A 92 -11.72 11.82 -6.15
C PRO A 92 -11.23 11.77 -4.69
N ALA A 93 -12.12 11.45 -3.75
CA ALA A 93 -11.80 11.29 -2.33
C ALA A 93 -11.07 9.97 -2.01
N ARG A 94 -11.02 9.01 -2.96
CA ARG A 94 -10.34 7.71 -2.80
C ARG A 94 -9.17 7.60 -3.76
N ARG A 95 -7.95 7.51 -3.26
CA ARG A 95 -6.75 7.57 -4.11
C ARG A 95 -5.74 6.47 -3.80
N LEU A 96 -5.16 5.90 -4.84
CA LEU A 96 -3.93 5.12 -4.74
C LEU A 96 -2.76 6.08 -4.96
N VAL A 97 -1.73 5.99 -4.13
CA VAL A 97 -0.54 6.84 -4.23
C VAL A 97 0.67 5.96 -4.48
N ASP A 98 1.34 6.14 -5.61
CA ASP A 98 2.59 5.46 -5.94
C ASP A 98 3.77 6.30 -5.46
N LEU A 99 4.41 5.87 -4.37
CA LEU A 99 5.59 6.54 -3.81
C LEU A 99 6.83 6.24 -4.68
N PRO A 100 7.82 7.16 -4.72
CA PRO A 100 9.04 6.93 -5.47
C PRO A 100 9.77 5.68 -4.97
N GLY A 101 10.36 4.93 -5.90
CA GLY A 101 11.05 3.69 -5.57
C GLY A 101 12.41 3.96 -4.95
N TYR A 102 12.63 3.54 -3.70
CA TYR A 102 13.90 3.74 -3.00
C TYR A 102 14.91 2.60 -3.27
N GLY A 103 16.12 2.74 -2.72
CA GLY A 103 17.13 1.67 -2.73
C GLY A 103 17.85 1.46 -4.06
N TYR A 104 17.78 2.43 -4.99
CA TYR A 104 18.61 2.41 -6.19
C TYR A 104 20.00 3.00 -5.90
N ALA A 105 21.05 2.28 -6.29
CA ALA A 105 22.43 2.63 -5.97
C ALA A 105 23.00 3.73 -6.89
N LYS A 106 22.44 3.95 -8.10
CA LYS A 106 22.97 4.91 -9.08
C LYS A 106 22.24 6.26 -9.14
N VAL A 107 21.38 6.57 -8.16
CA VAL A 107 20.80 7.92 -8.04
C VAL A 107 21.69 8.79 -7.16
N PRO A 108 21.84 10.10 -7.49
CA PRO A 108 22.59 11.02 -6.66
C PRO A 108 22.12 11.00 -5.21
N GLU A 109 23.04 11.14 -4.26
CA GLU A 109 22.73 11.13 -2.83
C GLU A 109 21.68 12.19 -2.45
N ALA A 110 21.82 13.41 -2.98
CA ALA A 110 20.86 14.50 -2.77
C ALA A 110 19.42 14.10 -3.16
N MET A 111 19.26 13.36 -4.26
CA MET A 111 17.95 12.87 -4.71
C MET A 111 17.40 11.78 -3.78
N ARG A 112 18.27 10.88 -3.28
CA ARG A 112 17.88 9.87 -2.28
C ARG A 112 17.42 10.52 -0.98
N LEU A 113 18.15 11.52 -0.50
CA LEU A 113 17.81 12.26 0.72
C LEU A 113 16.48 13.01 0.55
N HIS A 114 16.29 13.67 -0.60
CA HIS A 114 15.01 14.32 -0.94
C HIS A 114 13.85 13.33 -0.88
N TRP A 115 13.97 12.16 -1.52
CA TRP A 115 12.91 11.14 -1.48
C TRP A 115 12.65 10.59 -0.08
N ARG A 116 13.70 10.38 0.71
CA ARG A 116 13.53 9.97 2.12
C ARG A 116 12.74 11.03 2.88
N GLY A 117 13.13 12.30 2.78
CA GLY A 117 12.42 13.40 3.44
C GLY A 117 10.96 13.48 3.02
N VAL A 118 10.67 13.39 1.72
CA VAL A 118 9.30 13.44 1.19
C VAL A 118 8.47 12.23 1.60
N ILE A 119 9.04 11.02 1.56
CA ILE A 119 8.34 9.81 2.03
C ILE A 119 8.07 9.91 3.53
N ASP A 120 9.05 10.29 4.33
CA ASP A 120 8.91 10.38 5.79
C ASP A 120 7.91 11.47 6.18
N GLU A 121 7.89 12.61 5.47
CA GLU A 121 6.91 13.67 5.67
C GLU A 121 5.51 13.17 5.29
N TYR A 122 5.35 12.56 4.11
CA TYR A 122 4.06 12.00 3.66
C TYR A 122 3.52 10.97 4.64
N LEU A 123 4.39 10.05 5.08
CA LEU A 123 4.01 9.04 6.03
C LEU A 123 3.68 9.65 7.40
N ARG A 124 4.25 10.79 7.81
CA ARG A 124 3.90 11.45 9.09
C ARG A 124 2.61 12.23 9.01
N THR A 125 2.53 13.17 8.07
CA THR A 125 1.59 14.29 8.12
C THR A 125 0.29 14.02 7.38
N ARG A 126 0.28 13.11 6.40
CA ARG A 126 -0.89 12.89 5.54
C ARG A 126 -2.02 12.19 6.31
N ALA A 127 -3.09 12.93 6.62
CA ALA A 127 -4.24 12.44 7.38
C ALA A 127 -5.16 11.52 6.56
N SER A 128 -5.19 11.72 5.24
CA SER A 128 -5.93 10.85 4.33
C SER A 128 -5.29 9.47 4.15
N LEU A 129 -4.01 9.28 4.52
CA LEU A 129 -3.34 7.98 4.42
C LEU A 129 -3.93 6.96 5.39
N LYS A 130 -4.64 5.95 4.87
CA LYS A 130 -5.29 4.90 5.66
C LYS A 130 -4.53 3.58 5.69
N GLY A 131 -3.63 3.36 4.72
CA GLY A 131 -2.80 2.16 4.71
C GLY A 131 -1.60 2.27 3.79
N LEU A 132 -0.56 1.52 4.13
CA LEU A 132 0.70 1.42 3.40
C LEU A 132 0.89 0.01 2.86
N VAL A 133 0.96 -0.11 1.54
CA VAL A 133 1.35 -1.34 0.86
C VAL A 133 2.85 -1.31 0.58
N LEU A 134 3.58 -2.24 1.17
CA LEU A 134 5.01 -2.41 0.97
C LEU A 134 5.30 -3.53 -0.03
N VAL A 135 5.73 -3.13 -1.22
CA VAL A 135 6.06 -4.01 -2.33
C VAL A 135 7.53 -4.40 -2.26
N MET A 136 7.79 -5.68 -1.98
CA MET A 136 9.13 -6.24 -1.86
C MET A 136 9.27 -7.53 -2.68
N ASP A 137 10.43 -7.73 -3.30
CA ASP A 137 10.73 -8.93 -4.07
C ASP A 137 10.79 -10.14 -3.12
N SER A 138 9.96 -11.16 -3.34
CA SER A 138 9.86 -12.35 -2.49
C SER A 138 11.19 -13.12 -2.35
N ARG A 139 12.14 -12.95 -3.26
CA ARG A 139 13.47 -13.57 -3.15
C ARG A 139 14.37 -12.86 -2.15
N HIS A 140 14.10 -11.58 -1.85
CA HIS A 140 14.92 -10.73 -0.99
C HIS A 140 14.06 -9.74 -0.16
N PRO A 141 13.15 -10.24 0.70
CA PRO A 141 12.25 -9.39 1.48
C PRO A 141 12.97 -8.64 2.62
N LEU A 142 12.25 -7.70 3.26
CA LEU A 142 12.64 -7.03 4.51
C LEU A 142 14.04 -6.41 4.51
N LYS A 143 14.40 -5.63 3.48
CA LYS A 143 15.64 -4.85 3.51
C LYS A 143 15.51 -3.69 4.50
N GLU A 144 16.64 -3.08 4.83
CA GLU A 144 16.74 -2.03 5.83
C GLU A 144 15.67 -0.93 5.72
N PHE A 145 15.45 -0.39 4.52
CA PHE A 145 14.43 0.66 4.33
C PHE A 145 12.99 0.11 4.34
N ASP A 146 12.77 -1.16 3.98
CA ASP A 146 11.46 -1.81 4.17
C ASP A 146 11.12 -1.86 5.68
N ARG A 147 12.10 -2.24 6.51
CA ARG A 147 11.96 -2.31 7.97
C ARG A 147 11.70 -0.93 8.56
N HIS A 148 12.44 0.09 8.14
CA HIS A 148 12.24 1.46 8.60
C HIS A 148 10.81 1.96 8.31
N MET A 149 10.26 1.70 7.12
CA MET A 149 8.88 2.10 6.82
C MET A 149 7.83 1.31 7.63
N LEU A 150 8.09 0.03 7.91
CA LEU A 150 7.22 -0.81 8.74
C LEU A 150 7.21 -0.32 10.19
N GLU A 151 8.38 -0.03 10.76
CA GLU A 151 8.53 0.56 12.09
C GLU A 151 7.83 1.92 12.15
N PHE A 152 7.99 2.75 11.12
CA PHE A 152 7.33 4.02 11.02
C PHE A 152 5.79 3.88 10.95
N GLY A 153 5.31 2.93 10.14
CA GLY A 153 3.90 2.59 10.04
C GLY A 153 3.32 2.15 11.39
N ALA A 154 4.01 1.26 12.09
CA ALA A 154 3.64 0.79 13.42
C ALA A 154 3.61 1.95 14.45
N ALA A 155 4.66 2.78 14.49
CA ALA A 155 4.75 3.92 15.39
C ALA A 155 3.64 4.98 15.13
N SER A 156 3.16 5.06 13.90
CA SER A 156 2.09 5.98 13.50
C SER A 156 0.68 5.39 13.60
N GLY A 157 0.53 4.14 14.05
CA GLY A 157 -0.75 3.43 14.04
C GLY A 157 -1.33 3.20 12.63
N ARG A 158 -0.50 3.24 11.60
CA ARG A 158 -0.91 3.05 10.20
C ARG A 158 -0.82 1.59 9.80
N ALA A 159 -1.93 1.07 9.28
CA ALA A 159 -1.99 -0.31 8.81
C ALA A 159 -0.99 -0.55 7.67
N CYS A 160 -0.16 -1.57 7.82
CA CYS A 160 0.88 -1.93 6.85
C CYS A 160 0.63 -3.32 6.27
N HIS A 161 0.83 -3.46 4.97
CA HIS A 161 0.67 -4.74 4.28
C HIS A 161 1.78 -5.00 3.26
N CYS A 162 2.54 -6.06 3.48
CA CYS A 162 3.65 -6.49 2.65
C CYS A 162 3.16 -7.37 1.49
N LEU A 163 3.37 -6.90 0.26
CA LEU A 163 3.23 -7.70 -0.96
C LEU A 163 4.58 -8.30 -1.33
N LEU A 164 4.73 -9.61 -1.11
CA LEU A 164 5.90 -10.37 -1.54
C LEU A 164 5.76 -10.71 -3.03
N THR A 165 6.23 -9.79 -3.88
CA THR A 165 6.06 -9.84 -5.33
C THR A 165 6.99 -10.86 -6.00
N LYS A 166 6.74 -11.12 -7.29
CA LYS A 166 7.48 -12.09 -8.11
C LYS A 166 7.46 -13.49 -7.50
N ALA A 167 6.36 -13.84 -6.83
CA ALA A 167 6.19 -15.17 -6.24
C ALA A 167 6.25 -16.30 -7.30
N ASP A 168 6.01 -15.97 -8.58
CA ASP A 168 6.22 -16.87 -9.73
C ASP A 168 7.68 -17.30 -9.94
N LYS A 169 8.64 -16.62 -9.29
CA LYS A 169 10.07 -16.95 -9.34
C LYS A 169 10.50 -17.91 -8.24
N LEU A 170 9.58 -18.31 -7.36
CA LEU A 170 9.81 -19.26 -6.29
C LEU A 170 8.93 -20.49 -6.52
N SER A 171 9.39 -21.66 -6.11
CA SER A 171 8.50 -22.81 -5.95
C SER A 171 7.46 -22.52 -4.86
N ARG A 172 6.34 -23.26 -4.87
CA ARG A 172 5.29 -23.12 -3.86
C ARG A 172 5.85 -23.25 -2.43
N SER A 173 6.70 -24.23 -2.20
CA SER A 173 7.31 -24.50 -0.89
C SER A 173 8.26 -23.38 -0.47
N GLU A 174 9.08 -22.85 -1.39
CA GLU A 174 9.95 -21.70 -1.12
C GLU A 174 9.13 -20.44 -0.79
N GLY A 175 8.09 -20.15 -1.58
CA GLY A 175 7.21 -19.01 -1.33
C GLY A 175 6.55 -19.07 0.05
N LEU A 176 6.04 -20.24 0.45
CA LEU A 176 5.45 -20.42 1.78
C LEU A 176 6.48 -20.27 2.90
N ARG A 177 7.70 -20.79 2.72
CA ARG A 177 8.80 -20.60 3.69
C ARG A 177 9.18 -19.14 3.83
N THR A 178 9.35 -18.41 2.72
CA THR A 178 9.61 -16.96 2.72
C THR A 178 8.49 -16.21 3.45
N LEU A 179 7.23 -16.50 3.12
CA LEU A 179 6.09 -15.85 3.76
C LEU A 179 6.06 -16.10 5.27
N ALA A 180 6.32 -17.33 5.71
CA ALA A 180 6.38 -17.68 7.13
C ALA A 180 7.52 -16.95 7.84
N ALA A 181 8.71 -16.88 7.23
CA ALA A 181 9.85 -16.15 7.77
C ALA A 181 9.54 -14.65 7.93
N VAL A 182 8.98 -14.04 6.88
CA VAL A 182 8.57 -12.61 6.92
C VAL A 182 7.54 -12.38 8.02
N ARG A 183 6.50 -13.21 8.13
CA ARG A 183 5.48 -13.07 9.18
C ARG A 183 6.07 -13.20 10.59
N LYS A 184 7.01 -14.13 10.78
CA LYS A 184 7.72 -14.28 12.06
C LYS A 184 8.53 -13.04 12.42
N GLU A 185 9.24 -12.45 11.45
CA GLU A 185 9.98 -11.20 11.67
C GLU A 185 9.03 -10.03 11.97
N LEU A 186 7.95 -9.88 11.19
CA LEU A 186 6.96 -8.82 11.41
C LEU A 186 6.36 -8.88 12.82
N ALA A 187 6.06 -10.08 13.33
CA ALA A 187 5.53 -10.26 14.68
C ALA A 187 6.45 -9.68 15.78
N ALA A 188 7.75 -9.54 15.52
CA ALA A 188 8.71 -9.01 16.49
C ALA A 188 8.77 -7.47 16.53
N PHE A 189 8.62 -6.78 15.39
CA PHE A 189 8.85 -5.32 15.31
C PHE A 189 7.68 -4.51 14.70
N ALA A 190 6.77 -5.16 13.98
CA ALA A 190 5.59 -4.54 13.37
C ALA A 190 4.40 -5.53 13.45
N PRO A 191 3.89 -5.82 14.66
CA PRO A 191 2.93 -6.91 14.89
C PRO A 191 1.60 -6.74 14.15
N ASP A 192 1.20 -5.49 13.86
CA ASP A 192 -0.03 -5.19 13.11
C ASP A 192 0.17 -5.26 11.59
N ALA A 193 1.42 -5.41 11.12
CA ALA A 193 1.71 -5.55 9.72
C ALA A 193 1.39 -6.97 9.24
N THR A 194 0.79 -7.05 8.06
CA THR A 194 0.43 -8.34 7.44
C THR A 194 1.26 -8.58 6.19
N ALA A 195 1.34 -9.83 5.73
CA ALA A 195 2.07 -10.17 4.50
C ALA A 195 1.34 -11.24 3.69
N GLN A 196 1.48 -11.17 2.36
CA GLN A 196 1.00 -12.18 1.42
C GLN A 196 1.97 -12.37 0.26
N LEU A 197 1.86 -13.52 -0.42
CA LEU A 197 2.51 -13.74 -1.71
C LEU A 197 1.75 -13.02 -2.82
N PHE A 198 2.47 -12.51 -3.81
CA PHE A 198 1.89 -11.79 -4.92
C PHE A 198 2.66 -12.04 -6.23
N SER A 199 1.93 -12.22 -7.33
CA SER A 199 2.52 -12.18 -8.68
C SER A 199 1.57 -11.48 -9.64
N SER A 200 2.05 -10.40 -10.26
CA SER A 200 1.34 -9.75 -11.36
C SER A 200 1.23 -10.68 -12.58
N LEU A 201 2.24 -11.51 -12.82
CA LEU A 201 2.33 -12.39 -13.99
C LEU A 201 1.41 -13.61 -13.82
N ALA A 202 1.52 -14.31 -12.69
CA ALA A 202 0.69 -15.48 -12.39
C ALA A 202 -0.67 -15.13 -11.76
N ARG A 203 -0.97 -13.83 -11.60
CA ARG A 203 -2.18 -13.28 -10.94
C ARG A 203 -2.45 -13.85 -9.54
N THR A 204 -1.40 -14.27 -8.83
CA THR A 204 -1.49 -14.84 -7.48
C THR A 204 -1.67 -13.75 -6.43
N GLY A 205 -2.57 -13.95 -5.47
CA GLY A 205 -2.81 -13.03 -4.35
C GLY A 205 -3.58 -11.76 -4.70
N LEU A 206 -4.11 -11.68 -5.92
CA LEU A 206 -4.69 -10.45 -6.44
C LEU A 206 -5.97 -10.02 -5.72
N ASP A 207 -6.86 -10.97 -5.43
CA ASP A 207 -8.13 -10.67 -4.77
C ASP A 207 -7.92 -10.33 -3.29
N GLU A 208 -6.96 -10.97 -2.61
CA GLU A 208 -6.56 -10.60 -1.25
C GLU A 208 -6.02 -9.16 -1.21
N ALA A 209 -5.14 -8.80 -2.16
CA ALA A 209 -4.59 -7.45 -2.24
C ALA A 209 -5.70 -6.42 -2.51
N ARG A 210 -6.62 -6.70 -3.43
CA ARG A 210 -7.76 -5.83 -3.75
C ARG A 210 -8.69 -5.66 -2.55
N ALA A 211 -9.02 -6.74 -1.83
CA ALA A 211 -9.87 -6.68 -0.66
C ALA A 211 -9.28 -5.79 0.44
N ARG A 212 -7.97 -5.90 0.69
CA ARG A 212 -7.27 -5.06 1.67
C ARG A 212 -7.27 -3.59 1.28
N VAL A 213 -6.92 -3.29 0.03
CA VAL A 213 -6.92 -1.91 -0.47
C VAL A 213 -8.34 -1.33 -0.47
N ALA A 214 -9.35 -2.13 -0.84
CA ALA A 214 -10.75 -1.70 -0.86
C ALA A 214 -11.24 -1.36 0.56
N HIS A 215 -10.90 -2.20 1.53
CA HIS A 215 -11.20 -1.95 2.94
C HIS A 215 -10.63 -0.61 3.42
N TRP A 216 -9.35 -0.33 3.15
CA TRP A 216 -8.72 0.94 3.54
C TRP A 216 -9.27 2.16 2.81
N LEU A 217 -9.74 2.01 1.57
CA LEU A 217 -10.40 3.08 0.82
C LEU A 217 -11.90 3.23 1.16
N GLY A 218 -12.45 2.39 2.05
CA GLY A 218 -13.88 2.38 2.37
C GLY A 218 -14.75 2.01 1.17
N ILE A 219 -14.22 1.22 0.23
CA ILE A 219 -14.96 0.72 -0.94
C ILE A 219 -15.71 -0.55 -0.52
N GLY A 220 -17.04 -0.52 -0.57
CA GLY A 220 -17.90 -1.64 -0.17
C GLY A 220 -18.33 -1.62 1.30
N ALA A 221 -17.85 -0.66 2.10
CA ALA A 221 -18.53 -0.29 3.34
C ALA A 221 -19.79 0.51 2.96
N ALA A 222 -20.95 0.15 3.53
CA ALA A 222 -22.13 0.99 3.44
C ALA A 222 -21.78 2.41 3.95
N PRO A 223 -22.32 3.48 3.34
CA PRO A 223 -22.22 4.79 3.96
C PRO A 223 -22.75 4.68 5.39
N ALA A 224 -22.05 5.29 6.34
CA ALA A 224 -22.60 5.50 7.66
C ALA A 224 -23.75 6.50 7.51
N ASP A 225 -24.94 6.00 7.21
CA ASP A 225 -26.17 6.79 7.16
C ASP A 225 -26.56 7.19 8.59
N GLY A 226 -26.77 8.49 8.77
CA GLY A 226 -27.87 9.02 9.57
C GLY A 226 -27.60 9.31 11.04
N GLY A 227 -27.29 10.57 11.34
CA GLY A 227 -27.27 11.06 12.71
C GLY A 227 -27.33 12.58 12.85
N SER A 228 -28.31 13.25 12.24
CA SER A 228 -29.01 14.42 12.83
C SER A 228 -30.10 14.93 11.89
N GLY A 229 -31.24 14.23 11.90
CA GLY A 229 -32.51 14.85 11.54
C GLY A 229 -33.09 15.46 12.81
N ALA A 230 -32.71 16.70 13.10
CA ALA A 230 -33.40 17.51 14.11
C ALA A 230 -34.84 17.75 13.62
N ARG A 231 -35.80 17.00 14.17
CA ARG A 231 -37.20 17.40 14.19
C ARG A 231 -37.43 18.26 15.42
N THR A 232 -37.45 19.56 15.19
CA THR A 232 -38.14 20.54 16.03
C THR A 232 -39.42 20.95 15.32
N ALA A 233 -40.45 21.20 16.12
CA ALA A 233 -41.86 21.49 15.83
C ALA A 233 -42.73 20.25 15.58
#